data_AF-A0A959G6G6-F1
#
_entry.id   AF-A0A959G6G6-F1
#
_cell.length_a   1.000
_cell.length_b   1.000
_cell.length_c   1.000
_cell.angle_alpha   90.00
_cell.angle_beta   90.00
_cell.angle_gamma   90.00
#
_symmetry.space_group_name_H-M   'P 1'
#
loop_
_entity.id
_entity.type
_entity.pdbx_description
1 polymer ?
#
loop_
_entity_poly.entity_id
_entity_poly.type
_entity_poly.pdbx_seq_one_letter_code
_entity_poly.pdbx_strand_id
1 'polypeptide(L)'
;MNTRFLFLYLFCLTFIFSCKKDVIDPEPEPEPEIPMVKLTQNGTLGNILTDHKGKTLYIFSNDAGATSTCTGTCLENWPVYYIQDLKLGTGLDAADFGTIEGTSGKQTTYKGWPLYYYKNDAAAGQTNGEAVAGNWWVAKPDYSIMYVNAQLKGADGVNYKGDYTLGDGLTKYFVDEKGRTLYGFARDNFGKNNFTKSDFSNNSVWPIYEETLEAIPSTLSKADFSTIDVFGKKQLAYKGWPLYYFGADNAVKGSNKGVSFPSPGIWPVINENVTSLPKEPKVVLANDAVLGSFMTDQDGKTLYFFSRDAADNSACSGGCATTWPAYHLTNIAVGPGLNAADFGEIVRPDGAKQTTYKGWPLYYFSGDTQAGEKKGEAVNNVWWIAKPNYTIMQVSAQLVGHDGKQYKSDYTEGTGNTIYFVDGLGRTLYGFVNDAFDDNNFTKEDFSNNGVWPIYEVASLASIPSTLNKNDFNIITVFGKKQLTYKGWPLYYFGNDGNVRGANKGISFPSPGIWPILNGSSDYRNCDAKTVTYSGFIKSFISTTCATSFCHGGSAPAGGLALGDYNVLKTTAASGRLYGAISHTQGFSPMPKDNPKLDGCTIAKIKSWIDAGALDN
;
A
#
# COMPACT_ATOMS: atom_id res chain seq x y z
N MET A 1 -9.25 53.06 -116.90
CA MET A 1 -8.07 52.82 -116.06
C MET A 1 -8.44 53.14 -114.62
N ASN A 2 -8.04 52.25 -113.70
CA ASN A 2 -8.38 52.17 -112.28
C ASN A 2 -8.73 53.50 -111.60
N THR A 3 -9.93 53.58 -111.00
CA THR A 3 -10.12 53.54 -109.53
C THR A 3 -11.62 53.63 -109.23
N ARG A 4 -12.10 52.75 -108.35
CA ARG A 4 -13.45 52.82 -107.78
C ARG A 4 -13.40 53.66 -106.51
N PHE A 5 -14.35 54.58 -106.35
CA PHE A 5 -15.19 54.74 -105.15
C PHE A 5 -16.15 55.90 -105.43
N LEU A 6 -17.46 55.67 -105.31
CA LEU A 6 -18.29 56.42 -104.36
C LEU A 6 -19.72 55.86 -104.33
N PHE A 7 -20.17 55.68 -103.09
CA PHE A 7 -21.53 55.39 -102.66
C PHE A 7 -22.47 56.59 -102.90
N LEU A 8 -23.75 56.32 -103.14
CA LEU A 8 -24.84 57.01 -102.42
C LEU A 8 -26.15 56.20 -102.47
N TYR A 9 -26.81 56.14 -101.32
CA TYR A 9 -28.02 55.41 -100.93
C TYR A 9 -29.33 56.08 -101.39
N LEU A 10 -30.39 55.31 -101.65
CA LEU A 10 -31.75 55.57 -101.10
C LEU A 10 -32.72 54.36 -101.19
N PHE A 11 -33.45 54.18 -100.07
CA PHE A 11 -34.64 53.37 -99.72
C PHE A 11 -35.68 53.10 -100.85
N CYS A 12 -36.57 52.11 -100.87
CA CYS A 12 -37.03 51.02 -99.98
C CYS A 12 -38.12 50.23 -100.76
N LEU A 13 -38.23 48.89 -100.61
CA LEU A 13 -39.53 48.17 -100.55
C LEU A 13 -39.32 46.70 -100.12
N THR A 14 -39.92 46.39 -98.96
CA THR A 14 -40.22 45.11 -98.27
C THR A 14 -39.98 43.75 -98.94
N PHE A 15 -39.18 42.89 -98.27
CA PHE A 15 -39.27 41.42 -98.31
C PHE A 15 -39.11 40.82 -96.90
N ILE A 16 -39.79 39.69 -96.71
CA ILE A 16 -40.10 39.01 -95.45
C ILE A 16 -38.84 38.42 -94.79
N PHE A 17 -38.59 38.75 -93.52
CA PHE A 17 -37.59 38.06 -92.68
C PHE A 17 -38.18 36.77 -92.10
N SER A 18 -37.63 35.62 -92.46
CA SER A 18 -37.63 34.42 -91.61
C SER A 18 -36.20 34.24 -91.11
N CYS A 19 -35.96 34.66 -89.86
CA CYS A 19 -34.68 34.44 -89.19
C CYS A 19 -34.57 32.96 -88.81
N LYS A 20 -33.49 32.29 -89.23
CA LYS A 20 -32.99 31.10 -88.55
C LYS A 20 -32.81 31.46 -87.06
N LYS A 21 -33.47 30.72 -86.17
CA LYS A 21 -33.08 30.71 -84.76
C LYS A 21 -31.75 29.99 -84.69
N ASP A 22 -30.74 30.65 -84.13
CA ASP A 22 -29.55 29.98 -83.63
C ASP A 22 -30.03 28.95 -82.60
N VAL A 23 -29.75 27.68 -82.88
CA VAL A 23 -29.91 26.62 -81.89
C VAL A 23 -28.76 26.81 -80.92
N ILE A 24 -29.06 27.39 -79.77
CA ILE A 24 -28.22 27.26 -78.57
C ILE A 24 -28.28 25.78 -78.21
N ASP A 25 -27.19 25.05 -78.41
CA ASP A 25 -27.03 23.72 -77.82
C ASP A 25 -27.20 23.88 -76.30
N PRO A 26 -28.06 23.08 -75.65
CA PRO A 26 -28.11 23.08 -74.19
C PRO A 26 -26.73 22.70 -73.67
N GLU A 27 -26.21 23.50 -72.74
CA GLU A 27 -25.03 23.20 -71.95
C GLU A 27 -25.16 21.76 -71.40
N PRO A 28 -24.15 20.88 -71.59
CA PRO A 28 -24.25 19.52 -71.11
C PRO A 28 -24.47 19.54 -69.59
N GLU A 29 -25.53 18.84 -69.15
CA GLU A 29 -25.84 18.64 -67.74
C GLU A 29 -24.58 18.08 -67.03
N PRO A 30 -24.15 18.67 -65.90
CA PRO A 30 -22.93 18.23 -65.23
C PRO A 30 -23.05 16.76 -64.84
N GLU A 31 -22.09 15.96 -65.29
CA GLU A 31 -22.00 14.53 -64.99
C GLU A 31 -22.03 14.33 -63.46
N PRO A 32 -22.81 13.37 -62.93
CA PRO A 32 -22.95 13.21 -61.49
C PRO A 32 -21.58 12.95 -60.86
N GLU A 33 -21.17 13.82 -59.93
CA GLU A 33 -19.87 13.71 -59.28
C GLU A 33 -19.78 12.41 -58.46
N ILE A 34 -18.77 11.58 -58.74
CA ILE A 34 -18.56 10.31 -58.04
C ILE A 34 -17.97 10.60 -56.64
N PRO A 35 -18.59 10.13 -55.54
CA PRO A 35 -18.03 10.31 -54.21
C PRO A 35 -16.73 9.51 -54.04
N MET A 36 -15.69 10.17 -53.52
CA MET A 36 -14.36 9.60 -53.31
C MET A 36 -14.27 8.75 -52.05
N VAL A 37 -15.07 9.06 -51.03
CA VAL A 37 -15.28 8.23 -49.83
C VAL A 37 -16.78 8.03 -49.64
N LYS A 38 -17.20 6.80 -49.37
CA LYS A 38 -18.62 6.44 -49.18
C LYS A 38 -18.81 5.38 -48.09
N LEU A 39 -20.01 5.35 -47.52
CA LEU A 39 -20.45 4.24 -46.69
C LEU A 39 -20.84 3.04 -47.56
N THR A 40 -20.30 1.87 -47.24
CA THR A 40 -20.67 0.60 -47.86
C THR A 40 -21.18 -0.34 -46.76
N GLN A 41 -22.32 -0.98 -46.99
CA GLN A 41 -22.87 -1.94 -46.04
C GLN A 41 -22.09 -3.25 -46.09
N ASN A 42 -21.53 -3.66 -44.95
CA ASN A 42 -20.92 -4.96 -44.73
C ASN A 42 -21.85 -5.82 -43.85
N GLY A 43 -22.07 -7.07 -44.25
CA GLY A 43 -23.02 -7.95 -43.55
C GLY A 43 -22.64 -8.31 -42.10
N THR A 44 -21.37 -8.14 -41.72
CA THR A 44 -20.87 -8.43 -40.37
C THR A 44 -20.52 -7.15 -39.61
N LEU A 45 -19.87 -6.20 -40.28
CA LEU A 45 -19.33 -4.99 -39.66
C LEU A 45 -20.27 -3.78 -39.77
N GLY A 46 -21.42 -3.89 -40.44
CA GLY A 46 -22.33 -2.76 -40.65
C GLY A 46 -21.79 -1.77 -41.68
N ASN A 47 -22.08 -0.47 -41.51
CA ASN A 47 -21.59 0.55 -42.44
C ASN A 47 -20.09 0.77 -42.26
N ILE A 48 -19.32 0.57 -43.32
CA ILE A 48 -17.87 0.75 -43.35
C ILE A 48 -17.48 1.86 -44.32
N LEU A 49 -16.37 2.55 -44.05
CA LEU A 49 -15.82 3.53 -44.99
C LEU A 49 -15.04 2.81 -46.09
N THR A 50 -15.38 3.18 -47.33
CA THR A 50 -14.68 2.69 -48.53
C THR A 50 -14.35 3.84 -49.47
N ASP A 51 -13.35 3.66 -50.32
CA ASP A 51 -13.08 4.58 -51.43
C ASP A 51 -14.14 4.48 -52.55
N HIS A 52 -14.02 5.31 -53.59
CA HIS A 52 -14.90 5.25 -54.77
C HIS A 52 -14.96 3.87 -55.45
N LYS A 53 -13.87 3.09 -55.41
CA LYS A 53 -13.77 1.72 -55.97
C LYS A 53 -14.29 0.64 -55.00
N GLY A 54 -14.74 1.00 -53.80
CA GLY A 54 -15.23 0.08 -52.79
C GLY A 54 -14.12 -0.63 -51.99
N LYS A 55 -12.88 -0.13 -52.03
CA LYS A 55 -11.79 -0.61 -51.16
C LYS A 55 -12.00 -0.11 -49.75
N THR A 56 -11.91 -1.02 -48.78
CA THR A 56 -12.07 -0.73 -47.35
C THR A 56 -10.94 0.16 -46.84
N LEU A 57 -11.31 1.14 -46.01
CA LEU A 57 -10.38 2.01 -45.31
C LEU A 57 -10.25 1.57 -43.85
N TYR A 58 -9.05 1.70 -43.30
CA TYR A 58 -8.69 1.23 -41.97
C TYR A 58 -8.08 2.33 -41.11
N ILE A 59 -8.16 2.13 -39.79
CA ILE A 59 -7.51 2.93 -38.75
C ILE A 59 -6.55 2.06 -37.95
N PHE A 60 -5.52 2.67 -37.37
CA PHE A 60 -4.47 2.00 -36.62
C PHE A 60 -4.46 2.44 -35.15
N SER A 61 -4.60 1.51 -34.21
CA SER A 61 -4.65 1.81 -32.78
C SER A 61 -3.38 2.44 -32.21
N ASN A 62 -2.22 2.28 -32.85
CA ASN A 62 -1.00 2.94 -32.38
C ASN A 62 -0.95 4.43 -32.74
N ASP A 63 -1.86 4.92 -33.59
CA ASP A 63 -1.91 6.32 -33.99
C ASP A 63 -2.59 7.17 -32.91
N ALA A 64 -1.78 7.66 -31.97
CA ALA A 64 -2.17 8.64 -30.96
C ALA A 64 -1.75 10.07 -31.37
N GLY A 65 -2.32 11.09 -30.72
CA GLY A 65 -1.85 12.48 -30.86
C GLY A 65 -2.00 13.11 -32.25
N ALA A 66 -2.94 12.62 -33.07
CA ALA A 66 -3.14 13.03 -34.48
C ALA A 66 -1.91 12.78 -35.38
N THR A 67 -1.09 11.80 -35.05
CA THR A 67 0.11 11.43 -35.83
C THR A 67 0.03 9.97 -36.30
N SER A 68 0.50 9.71 -37.53
CA SER A 68 0.73 8.35 -38.01
C SER A 68 2.05 7.81 -37.47
N THR A 69 2.00 6.66 -36.82
CA THR A 69 3.15 5.91 -36.30
C THR A 69 3.61 4.81 -37.26
N CYS A 70 2.81 4.50 -38.27
CA CYS A 70 3.10 3.47 -39.26
C CYS A 70 4.22 3.93 -40.20
N THR A 71 5.36 3.25 -40.16
CA THR A 71 6.55 3.56 -40.97
C THR A 71 7.19 2.29 -41.54
N GLY A 72 8.02 2.42 -42.58
CA GLY A 72 8.75 1.30 -43.18
C GLY A 72 7.84 0.15 -43.60
N THR A 73 8.14 -1.07 -43.16
CA THR A 73 7.37 -2.29 -43.49
C THR A 73 5.91 -2.23 -43.03
N CYS A 74 5.57 -1.37 -42.07
CA CYS A 74 4.18 -1.11 -41.73
C CYS A 74 3.43 -0.52 -42.94
N LEU A 75 3.98 0.50 -43.60
CA LEU A 75 3.37 1.16 -44.75
C LEU A 75 3.38 0.32 -46.03
N GLU A 76 4.31 -0.61 -46.15
CA GLU A 76 4.28 -1.62 -47.23
C GLU A 76 3.05 -2.53 -47.12
N ASN A 77 2.62 -2.82 -45.89
CA ASN A 77 1.44 -3.64 -45.62
C ASN A 77 0.16 -2.81 -45.53
N TRP A 78 0.28 -1.56 -45.09
CA TRP A 78 -0.80 -0.62 -44.83
C TRP A 78 -0.53 0.71 -45.52
N PRO A 79 -0.69 0.78 -46.85
CA PRO A 79 -0.46 2.02 -47.58
C PRO A 79 -1.39 3.13 -47.09
N VAL A 80 -0.88 4.37 -47.00
CA VAL A 80 -1.71 5.52 -46.60
C VAL A 80 -2.83 5.77 -47.61
N TYR A 81 -4.00 6.20 -47.11
CA TYR A 81 -5.05 6.77 -47.94
C TYR A 81 -4.93 8.30 -47.93
N TYR A 82 -4.85 8.90 -49.11
CA TYR A 82 -4.87 10.35 -49.28
C TYR A 82 -5.77 10.75 -50.45
N ILE A 83 -6.58 11.78 -50.23
CA ILE A 83 -7.33 12.48 -51.26
C ILE A 83 -7.25 13.99 -51.03
N GLN A 84 -6.95 14.75 -52.09
CA GLN A 84 -6.86 16.21 -52.04
C GLN A 84 -8.24 16.86 -52.15
N ASP A 85 -9.04 16.46 -53.14
CA ASP A 85 -10.37 17.00 -53.39
C ASP A 85 -11.44 16.04 -52.83
N LEU A 86 -11.68 16.14 -51.53
CA LEU A 86 -12.58 15.24 -50.82
C LEU A 86 -14.03 15.43 -51.29
N LYS A 87 -14.62 14.35 -51.82
CA LYS A 87 -16.05 14.23 -52.14
C LYS A 87 -16.65 13.09 -51.34
N LEU A 88 -17.75 13.36 -50.65
CA LEU A 88 -18.34 12.43 -49.69
C LEU A 88 -19.67 11.86 -50.20
N GLY A 89 -19.88 10.56 -49.98
CA GLY A 89 -21.17 9.91 -50.16
C GLY A 89 -22.17 10.32 -49.07
N THR A 90 -23.45 10.03 -49.30
CA THR A 90 -24.53 10.31 -48.36
C THR A 90 -24.26 9.69 -46.98
N GLY A 91 -24.53 10.45 -45.91
CA GLY A 91 -24.37 10.01 -44.51
C GLY A 91 -22.99 10.27 -43.90
N LEU A 92 -22.07 10.92 -44.64
CA LEU A 92 -20.78 11.36 -44.13
C LEU A 92 -20.76 12.90 -43.98
N ASP A 93 -20.15 13.38 -42.91
CA ASP A 93 -19.92 14.80 -42.65
C ASP A 93 -18.48 15.17 -42.99
N ALA A 94 -18.29 16.26 -43.74
CA ALA A 94 -16.97 16.79 -44.07
C ALA A 94 -16.18 17.23 -42.82
N ALA A 95 -16.86 17.63 -41.74
CA ALA A 95 -16.23 18.01 -40.48
C ALA A 95 -15.51 16.85 -39.77
N ASP A 96 -15.89 15.61 -40.08
CA ASP A 96 -15.19 14.42 -39.57
C ASP A 96 -13.87 14.17 -40.30
N PHE A 97 -13.63 14.78 -41.47
CA PHE A 97 -12.44 14.52 -42.26
C PHE A 97 -11.38 15.62 -42.11
N GLY A 98 -10.13 15.21 -42.19
CA GLY A 98 -8.99 16.12 -42.15
C GLY A 98 -7.82 15.62 -42.98
N THR A 99 -6.69 16.30 -42.87
CA THR A 99 -5.42 15.88 -43.46
C THR A 99 -4.31 16.10 -42.44
N ILE A 100 -3.42 15.12 -42.33
CA ILE A 100 -2.18 15.24 -41.57
C ILE A 100 -0.99 15.14 -42.53
N GLU A 101 0.14 15.72 -42.12
CA GLU A 101 1.42 15.50 -42.76
C GLU A 101 2.13 14.35 -42.03
N GLY A 102 2.11 13.16 -42.63
CA GLY A 102 2.77 11.98 -42.09
C GLY A 102 4.24 11.89 -42.54
N THR A 103 4.95 10.87 -42.05
CA THR A 103 6.34 10.58 -42.44
C THR A 103 6.51 10.24 -43.92
N SER A 104 5.43 9.81 -44.58
CA SER A 104 5.40 9.40 -45.99
C SER A 104 4.57 10.34 -46.87
N GLY A 105 4.31 11.55 -46.36
CA GLY A 105 3.51 12.58 -47.03
C GLY A 105 2.11 12.73 -46.44
N LYS A 106 1.26 13.47 -47.16
CA LYS A 106 -0.11 13.76 -46.74
C LYS A 106 -0.95 12.50 -46.60
N GLN A 107 -1.80 12.48 -45.60
CA GLN A 107 -2.73 11.40 -45.33
C GLN A 107 -4.08 11.96 -44.88
N THR A 108 -5.17 11.42 -45.44
CA THR A 108 -6.53 11.79 -45.05
C THR A 108 -6.86 11.16 -43.71
N THR A 109 -7.56 11.90 -42.84
CA THR A 109 -8.03 11.41 -41.56
C THR A 109 -9.55 11.34 -41.51
N TYR A 110 -10.11 10.45 -40.69
CA TYR A 110 -11.52 10.38 -40.34
C TYR A 110 -11.68 10.37 -38.81
N LYS A 111 -12.45 11.31 -38.25
CA LYS A 111 -12.50 11.64 -36.82
C LYS A 111 -11.08 11.80 -36.23
N GLY A 112 -10.19 12.36 -37.06
CA GLY A 112 -8.77 12.54 -36.78
C GLY A 112 -7.94 11.25 -36.71
N TRP A 113 -8.47 10.09 -37.12
CA TRP A 113 -7.70 8.85 -37.29
C TRP A 113 -7.10 8.80 -38.70
N PRO A 114 -5.79 8.55 -38.87
CA PRO A 114 -5.20 8.37 -40.18
C PRO A 114 -5.81 7.16 -40.90
N LEU A 115 -6.17 7.35 -42.17
CA LEU A 115 -6.81 6.31 -42.99
C LEU A 115 -5.77 5.55 -43.80
N TYR A 116 -5.93 4.23 -43.87
CA TYR A 116 -5.03 3.33 -44.58
C TYR A 116 -5.81 2.37 -45.48
N TYR A 117 -5.15 1.88 -46.51
CA TYR A 117 -5.51 0.65 -47.20
C TYR A 117 -4.86 -0.56 -46.54
N TYR A 118 -5.34 -1.75 -46.88
CA TYR A 118 -4.65 -2.99 -46.55
C TYR A 118 -4.21 -3.72 -47.83
N LYS A 119 -2.93 -4.08 -47.93
CA LYS A 119 -2.38 -4.65 -49.17
C LYS A 119 -3.04 -5.97 -49.61
N ASN A 120 -3.60 -6.73 -48.66
CA ASN A 120 -4.22 -8.03 -48.95
C ASN A 120 -5.73 -7.92 -49.27
N ASP A 121 -6.27 -6.69 -49.37
CA ASP A 121 -7.58 -6.47 -49.96
C ASP A 121 -7.43 -6.29 -51.47
N ALA A 122 -7.56 -7.39 -52.22
CA ALA A 122 -7.47 -7.45 -53.68
C ALA A 122 -8.76 -7.03 -54.41
N ALA A 123 -9.94 -7.20 -53.80
CA ALA A 123 -11.24 -6.83 -54.37
C ALA A 123 -11.99 -5.78 -53.54
N ALA A 124 -13.06 -5.19 -54.10
CA ALA A 124 -13.95 -4.29 -53.37
C ALA A 124 -14.73 -5.06 -52.28
N GLY A 125 -14.99 -4.40 -51.15
CA GLY A 125 -15.73 -4.97 -50.02
C GLY A 125 -14.96 -5.98 -49.16
N GLN A 126 -13.71 -6.31 -49.51
CA GLN A 126 -12.85 -7.13 -48.65
C GLN A 126 -12.46 -6.35 -47.40
N THR A 127 -12.53 -7.02 -46.25
CA THR A 127 -12.20 -6.46 -44.94
C THR A 127 -11.11 -7.30 -44.25
N ASN A 128 -10.15 -7.82 -45.02
CA ASN A 128 -9.16 -8.78 -44.50
C ASN A 128 -8.19 -8.15 -43.49
N GLY A 129 -8.15 -6.82 -43.42
CA GLY A 129 -7.35 -6.07 -42.44
C GLY A 129 -8.00 -5.98 -41.06
N GLU A 130 -9.29 -6.35 -40.92
CA GLU A 130 -9.98 -6.26 -39.64
C GLU A 130 -9.30 -7.13 -38.58
N ALA A 131 -9.03 -6.53 -37.41
CA ALA A 131 -8.38 -7.16 -36.26
C ALA A 131 -6.96 -7.72 -36.51
N VAL A 132 -6.30 -7.37 -37.62
CA VAL A 132 -4.92 -7.83 -37.88
C VAL A 132 -3.98 -7.33 -36.77
N ALA A 133 -3.23 -8.26 -36.18
CA ALA A 133 -2.37 -8.03 -35.02
C ALA A 133 -3.08 -7.35 -33.81
N GLY A 134 -4.42 -7.37 -33.77
CA GLY A 134 -5.23 -6.74 -32.73
C GLY A 134 -5.13 -5.22 -32.64
N ASN A 135 -4.63 -4.53 -33.67
CA ASN A 135 -4.43 -3.08 -33.68
C ASN A 135 -4.97 -2.39 -34.95
N TRP A 136 -5.48 -3.14 -35.92
CA TRP A 136 -6.04 -2.61 -37.16
C TRP A 136 -7.54 -2.83 -37.23
N TRP A 137 -8.27 -1.78 -37.54
CA TRP A 137 -9.74 -1.80 -37.52
C TRP A 137 -10.29 -1.13 -38.76
N VAL A 138 -11.38 -1.68 -39.29
CA VAL A 138 -12.13 -1.04 -40.36
C VAL A 138 -12.64 0.31 -39.86
N ALA A 139 -12.48 1.36 -40.67
CA ALA A 139 -12.99 2.68 -40.37
C ALA A 139 -14.52 2.68 -40.47
N LYS A 140 -15.20 3.09 -39.40
CA LYS A 140 -16.66 3.10 -39.29
C LYS A 140 -17.16 4.41 -38.67
N PRO A 141 -18.37 4.87 -39.04
CA PRO A 141 -18.91 6.12 -38.51
C PRO A 141 -19.48 6.01 -37.09
N ASP A 142 -19.84 4.79 -36.67
CA ASP A 142 -20.72 4.47 -35.53
C ASP A 142 -19.98 3.81 -34.36
N TYR A 143 -18.65 3.88 -34.29
CA TYR A 143 -17.94 3.41 -33.09
C TYR A 143 -18.43 4.20 -31.87
N SER A 144 -18.71 3.51 -30.77
CA SER A 144 -18.81 4.15 -29.45
C SER A 144 -17.54 3.90 -28.65
N ILE A 145 -16.92 2.73 -28.82
CA ILE A 145 -15.66 2.35 -28.20
C ILE A 145 -14.66 2.05 -29.30
N MET A 146 -13.42 2.48 -29.13
CA MET A 146 -12.26 2.12 -29.94
C MET A 146 -11.05 1.85 -29.05
N TYR A 147 -9.92 1.48 -29.68
CA TYR A 147 -8.65 1.27 -29.00
C TYR A 147 -7.61 2.32 -29.39
N VAL A 148 -6.86 2.80 -28.40
CA VAL A 148 -5.51 3.33 -28.59
C VAL A 148 -4.52 2.36 -27.93
N ASN A 149 -3.36 2.18 -28.55
CA ASN A 149 -2.22 1.45 -28.01
C ASN A 149 -1.00 2.36 -27.95
N ALA A 150 -0.82 3.02 -26.82
CA ALA A 150 0.17 4.09 -26.65
C ALA A 150 0.83 4.04 -25.26
N GLN A 151 1.91 4.80 -25.10
CA GLN A 151 2.55 5.03 -23.80
C GLN A 151 1.56 5.73 -22.85
N LEU A 152 1.41 5.24 -21.62
CA LEU A 152 0.70 5.98 -20.58
C LEU A 152 1.61 7.11 -20.08
N LYS A 153 1.14 8.35 -20.22
CA LYS A 153 1.86 9.56 -19.83
C LYS A 153 0.96 10.44 -18.96
N GLY A 154 1.31 10.53 -17.68
CA GLY A 154 0.53 11.25 -16.68
C GLY A 154 0.47 12.76 -16.90
N ALA A 155 -0.44 13.42 -16.19
CA ALA A 155 -0.52 14.88 -16.08
C ALA A 155 0.77 15.50 -15.48
N ASP A 156 1.53 14.71 -14.74
CA ASP A 156 2.86 15.03 -14.20
C ASP A 156 3.98 14.98 -15.25
N GLY A 157 3.67 14.52 -16.48
CA GLY A 157 4.64 14.36 -17.57
C GLY A 157 5.44 13.06 -17.51
N VAL A 158 5.17 12.18 -16.54
CA VAL A 158 5.90 10.94 -16.29
C VAL A 158 5.30 9.76 -17.07
N ASN A 159 6.15 8.84 -17.50
CA ASN A 159 5.74 7.63 -18.20
C ASN A 159 5.43 6.49 -17.21
N TYR A 160 4.31 5.81 -17.46
CA TYR A 160 3.81 4.69 -16.67
C TYR A 160 3.64 3.44 -17.53
N LYS A 161 3.90 2.27 -16.95
CA LYS A 161 3.53 0.97 -17.53
C LYS A 161 2.04 0.69 -17.29
N GLY A 162 1.51 -0.37 -17.88
CA GLY A 162 0.10 -0.77 -17.72
C GLY A 162 -0.31 -1.15 -16.29
N ASP A 163 0.66 -1.38 -15.39
CA ASP A 163 0.46 -1.60 -13.95
C ASP A 163 0.63 -0.31 -13.11
N TYR A 164 0.74 0.84 -13.78
CA TYR A 164 0.96 2.17 -13.18
C TYR A 164 2.28 2.32 -12.40
N THR A 165 3.23 1.39 -12.59
CA THR A 165 4.62 1.60 -12.16
C THR A 165 5.36 2.49 -13.17
N LEU A 166 6.43 3.15 -12.72
CA LEU A 166 7.23 4.03 -13.57
C LEU A 166 7.92 3.26 -14.72
N GLY A 167 7.88 3.85 -15.90
CA GLY A 167 8.67 3.41 -17.05
C GLY A 167 7.90 3.37 -18.36
N ASP A 168 8.62 2.95 -19.40
CA ASP A 168 8.09 2.86 -20.76
C ASP A 168 7.39 1.53 -21.00
N GLY A 169 6.32 1.56 -21.80
CA GLY A 169 5.53 0.41 -22.18
C GLY A 169 4.23 0.84 -22.89
N LEU A 170 3.99 0.28 -24.07
CA LEU A 170 2.71 0.48 -24.75
C LEU A 170 1.60 -0.21 -23.97
N THR A 171 0.51 0.50 -23.75
CA THR A 171 -0.71 -0.03 -23.14
C THR A 171 -1.85 0.18 -24.11
N LYS A 172 -2.60 -0.89 -24.37
CA LYS A 172 -3.86 -0.81 -25.12
C LYS A 172 -5.00 -0.47 -24.16
N TYR A 173 -5.78 0.56 -24.49
CA TYR A 173 -6.92 1.02 -23.70
C TYR A 173 -8.04 1.57 -24.56
N PHE A 174 -9.21 1.66 -23.96
CA PHE A 174 -10.42 2.15 -24.60
C PHE A 174 -10.42 3.67 -24.74
N VAL A 175 -10.90 4.10 -25.89
CA VAL A 175 -11.23 5.48 -26.21
C VAL A 175 -12.63 5.54 -26.81
N ASP A 176 -13.23 6.73 -26.84
CA ASP A 176 -14.47 6.97 -27.57
C ASP A 176 -14.24 7.15 -29.09
N GLU A 177 -15.28 7.52 -29.84
CA GLU A 177 -15.19 7.71 -31.29
C GLU A 177 -14.26 8.84 -31.73
N LYS A 178 -13.97 9.79 -30.85
CA LYS A 178 -13.09 10.94 -31.09
C LYS A 178 -11.66 10.67 -30.60
N GLY A 179 -11.45 9.55 -29.90
CA GLY A 179 -10.16 9.17 -29.33
C GLY A 179 -9.93 9.66 -27.91
N ARG A 180 -10.96 10.13 -27.18
CA ARG A 180 -10.87 10.46 -25.76
C ARG A 180 -10.73 9.20 -24.92
N THR A 181 -9.72 9.17 -24.07
CA THR A 181 -9.47 8.04 -23.16
C THR A 181 -10.62 7.81 -22.20
N LEU A 182 -11.02 6.55 -22.05
CA LEU A 182 -12.01 6.09 -21.09
C LEU A 182 -11.32 5.48 -19.87
N TYR A 183 -11.75 5.95 -18.70
CA TYR A 183 -11.18 5.59 -17.41
C TYR A 183 -12.21 4.88 -16.54
N GLY A 184 -11.71 4.08 -15.60
CA GLY A 184 -12.46 3.63 -14.42
C GLY A 184 -12.04 4.42 -13.19
N PHE A 185 -12.72 4.19 -12.08
CA PHE A 185 -12.35 4.77 -10.78
C PHE A 185 -12.05 3.68 -9.75
N ALA A 186 -10.85 3.68 -9.20
CA ALA A 186 -10.36 2.68 -8.24
C ALA A 186 -11.25 2.48 -7.01
N ARG A 187 -12.06 3.48 -6.64
CA ARG A 187 -12.97 3.42 -5.49
C ARG A 187 -14.41 3.05 -5.86
N ASP A 188 -14.70 2.80 -7.13
CA ASP A 188 -15.98 2.23 -7.54
C ASP A 188 -16.10 0.79 -7.08
N ASN A 189 -17.34 0.32 -6.96
CA ASN A 189 -17.63 -1.09 -6.81
C ASN A 189 -18.16 -1.64 -8.13
N PHE A 190 -18.06 -2.94 -8.31
CA PHE A 190 -18.67 -3.60 -9.47
C PHE A 190 -20.15 -3.21 -9.60
N GLY A 191 -20.53 -2.66 -10.75
CA GLY A 191 -21.88 -2.20 -11.07
C GLY A 191 -22.30 -0.90 -10.37
N LYS A 192 -21.37 -0.15 -9.74
CA LYS A 192 -21.72 1.04 -8.96
C LYS A 192 -20.68 2.15 -9.04
N ASN A 193 -21.13 3.33 -9.48
CA ASN A 193 -20.43 4.59 -9.36
C ASN A 193 -20.49 5.09 -7.90
N ASN A 194 -19.32 5.23 -7.27
CA ASN A 194 -19.09 5.82 -5.96
C ASN A 194 -18.41 7.20 -6.04
N PHE A 195 -18.05 7.65 -7.25
CA PHE A 195 -17.45 8.96 -7.46
C PHE A 195 -18.50 10.07 -7.46
N THR A 196 -19.44 10.01 -8.40
CA THR A 196 -20.38 11.09 -8.72
C THR A 196 -21.27 11.40 -7.53
N LYS A 197 -21.39 12.69 -7.20
CA LYS A 197 -22.36 13.19 -6.22
C LYS A 197 -23.73 13.36 -6.87
N SER A 198 -24.79 13.36 -6.07
CA SER A 198 -26.17 13.56 -6.54
C SER A 198 -26.41 14.89 -7.25
N ASP A 199 -25.60 15.91 -6.94
CA ASP A 199 -25.63 17.23 -7.56
C ASP A 199 -24.64 17.38 -8.73
N PHE A 200 -23.91 16.32 -9.08
CA PHE A 200 -22.87 16.29 -10.12
C PHE A 200 -21.73 17.31 -9.92
N SER A 201 -21.58 17.87 -8.72
CA SER A 201 -20.62 18.95 -8.44
C SER A 201 -19.15 18.54 -8.65
N ASN A 202 -18.85 17.25 -8.63
CA ASN A 202 -17.50 16.71 -8.86
C ASN A 202 -17.29 16.12 -10.27
N ASN A 203 -18.27 16.19 -11.16
CA ASN A 203 -18.18 15.63 -12.52
C ASN A 203 -17.54 16.59 -13.53
N SER A 204 -17.19 17.82 -13.15
CA SER A 204 -16.52 18.77 -14.06
C SER A 204 -15.14 18.29 -14.51
N VAL A 205 -14.43 17.56 -13.66
CA VAL A 205 -13.11 16.98 -13.95
C VAL A 205 -13.23 15.56 -14.51
N TRP A 206 -14.14 14.77 -13.92
CA TRP A 206 -14.36 13.38 -14.26
C TRP A 206 -15.83 13.13 -14.63
N PRO A 207 -16.28 13.58 -15.81
CA PRO A 207 -17.66 13.36 -16.23
C PRO A 207 -17.88 11.88 -16.55
N ILE A 208 -19.09 11.41 -16.26
CA ILE A 208 -19.53 10.06 -16.60
C ILE A 208 -19.65 9.91 -18.12
N TYR A 209 -19.40 8.71 -18.63
CA TYR A 209 -19.58 8.38 -20.05
C TYR A 209 -21.03 7.96 -20.31
N GLU A 210 -21.82 8.87 -20.90
CA GLU A 210 -23.28 8.73 -21.07
C GLU A 210 -23.72 8.21 -22.44
N GLU A 211 -22.81 7.60 -23.21
CA GLU A 211 -23.12 7.17 -24.58
C GLU A 211 -23.92 5.86 -24.64
N THR A 212 -24.71 5.75 -25.71
CA THR A 212 -25.36 4.49 -26.08
C THR A 212 -24.38 3.62 -26.88
N LEU A 213 -24.30 2.33 -26.55
CA LEU A 213 -23.37 1.41 -27.22
C LEU A 213 -23.84 1.07 -28.65
N GLU A 214 -23.09 1.55 -29.65
CA GLU A 214 -23.30 1.29 -31.07
C GLU A 214 -22.29 0.26 -31.61
N ALA A 215 -21.30 0.67 -32.40
CA ALA A 215 -20.23 -0.22 -32.86
C ALA A 215 -19.07 -0.28 -31.87
N ILE A 216 -18.46 -1.45 -31.84
CA ILE A 216 -17.26 -1.75 -31.07
C ILE A 216 -16.30 -2.57 -31.96
N PRO A 217 -15.00 -2.56 -31.66
CA PRO A 217 -14.03 -3.48 -32.25
C PRO A 217 -14.55 -4.92 -32.24
N SER A 218 -14.34 -5.65 -33.34
CA SER A 218 -14.86 -7.00 -33.53
C SER A 218 -14.34 -8.03 -32.50
N THR A 219 -13.26 -7.72 -31.79
CA THR A 219 -12.71 -8.55 -30.71
C THR A 219 -13.43 -8.37 -29.37
N LEU A 220 -14.30 -7.36 -29.24
CA LEU A 220 -15.07 -7.10 -28.03
C LEU A 220 -16.48 -7.71 -28.12
N SER A 221 -17.00 -8.11 -26.96
CA SER A 221 -18.38 -8.56 -26.83
C SER A 221 -19.26 -7.42 -26.33
N LYS A 222 -20.38 -7.17 -27.01
CA LYS A 222 -21.41 -6.24 -26.50
C LYS A 222 -21.98 -6.68 -25.14
N ALA A 223 -21.92 -7.97 -24.82
CA ALA A 223 -22.40 -8.50 -23.54
C ALA A 223 -21.53 -8.10 -22.33
N ASP A 224 -20.28 -7.69 -22.59
CA ASP A 224 -19.40 -7.15 -21.53
C ASP A 224 -19.79 -5.71 -21.16
N PHE A 225 -20.64 -5.05 -21.95
CA PHE A 225 -21.10 -3.70 -21.67
C PHE A 225 -22.45 -3.72 -20.99
N SER A 226 -22.64 -2.79 -20.06
CA SER A 226 -23.89 -2.58 -19.35
C SER A 226 -24.11 -1.09 -19.13
N THR A 227 -25.32 -0.72 -18.73
CA THR A 227 -25.65 0.65 -18.37
C THR A 227 -26.10 0.69 -16.92
N ILE A 228 -25.52 1.59 -16.15
CA ILE A 228 -25.90 1.85 -14.76
C ILE A 228 -26.63 3.20 -14.64
N ASP A 229 -27.50 3.31 -13.63
CA ASP A 229 -28.18 4.56 -13.31
C ASP A 229 -27.38 5.33 -12.27
N VAL A 230 -27.05 6.58 -12.58
CA VAL A 230 -26.35 7.50 -11.69
C VAL A 230 -27.20 8.75 -11.58
N PHE A 231 -28.06 8.78 -10.55
CA PHE A 231 -28.99 9.88 -10.27
C PHE A 231 -29.84 10.27 -11.50
N GLY A 232 -30.37 9.28 -12.20
CA GLY A 232 -31.23 9.46 -13.38
C GLY A 232 -30.48 9.57 -14.72
N LYS A 233 -29.14 9.65 -14.70
CA LYS A 233 -28.31 9.58 -15.90
C LYS A 233 -27.85 8.16 -16.18
N LYS A 234 -27.74 7.80 -17.45
CA LYS A 234 -27.31 6.48 -17.91
C LYS A 234 -25.81 6.51 -18.18
N GLN A 235 -25.03 5.79 -17.36
CA GLN A 235 -23.58 5.68 -17.53
C GLN A 235 -23.25 4.30 -18.08
N LEU A 236 -22.40 4.24 -19.11
CA LEU A 236 -21.90 2.99 -19.65
C LEU A 236 -20.84 2.39 -18.71
N ALA A 237 -20.85 1.07 -18.58
CA ALA A 237 -19.89 0.29 -17.80
C ALA A 237 -19.36 -0.88 -18.63
N TYR A 238 -18.08 -1.21 -18.49
CA TYR A 238 -17.44 -2.36 -19.13
C TYR A 238 -17.02 -3.38 -18.08
N LYS A 239 -17.44 -4.64 -18.24
CA LYS A 239 -17.29 -5.72 -17.25
C LYS A 239 -17.67 -5.26 -15.84
N GLY A 240 -18.76 -4.51 -15.75
CA GLY A 240 -19.29 -3.93 -14.51
C GLY A 240 -18.58 -2.68 -14.00
N TRP A 241 -17.49 -2.20 -14.62
CA TRP A 241 -16.77 -1.01 -14.18
C TRP A 241 -17.29 0.25 -14.87
N PRO A 242 -17.74 1.29 -14.12
CA PRO A 242 -18.26 2.52 -14.70
C PRO A 242 -17.19 3.27 -15.50
N LEU A 243 -17.58 3.84 -16.65
CA LEU A 243 -16.67 4.54 -17.55
C LEU A 243 -16.77 6.06 -17.39
N TYR A 244 -15.62 6.74 -17.40
CA TYR A 244 -15.49 8.19 -17.24
C TYR A 244 -14.55 8.78 -18.27
N TYR A 245 -14.63 10.09 -18.45
CA TYR A 245 -13.60 10.88 -19.14
C TYR A 245 -12.77 11.66 -18.14
N PHE A 246 -11.63 12.16 -18.62
CA PHE A 246 -10.86 13.18 -17.93
C PHE A 246 -10.88 14.50 -18.70
N GLY A 247 -11.40 15.57 -18.09
CA GLY A 247 -11.58 16.86 -18.77
C GLY A 247 -10.27 17.46 -19.32
N ALA A 248 -9.14 17.27 -18.62
CA ALA A 248 -7.86 17.86 -19.00
C ALA A 248 -7.10 17.09 -20.10
N ASP A 249 -7.67 15.99 -20.61
CA ASP A 249 -7.21 15.37 -21.86
C ASP A 249 -7.56 16.22 -23.08
N ASN A 250 -8.44 17.23 -22.94
CA ASN A 250 -8.77 18.23 -23.97
C ASN A 250 -9.17 17.64 -25.32
N ALA A 251 -9.82 16.46 -25.30
CA ALA A 251 -10.16 15.71 -26.51
C ALA A 251 -8.99 15.36 -27.44
N VAL A 252 -7.76 15.37 -26.92
CA VAL A 252 -6.58 14.92 -27.67
C VAL A 252 -6.58 13.40 -27.73
N LYS A 253 -6.56 12.86 -28.95
CA LYS A 253 -6.61 11.42 -29.23
C LYS A 253 -5.52 10.66 -28.48
N GLY A 254 -5.92 9.71 -27.64
CA GLY A 254 -5.02 8.90 -26.83
C GLY A 254 -4.36 9.65 -25.67
N SER A 255 -4.67 10.94 -25.42
CA SER A 255 -4.20 11.61 -24.20
C SER A 255 -4.74 10.87 -23.00
N ASN A 256 -3.85 10.52 -22.08
CA ASN A 256 -4.13 9.65 -20.95
C ASN A 256 -3.63 10.27 -19.64
N LYS A 257 -3.68 11.61 -19.53
CA LYS A 257 -3.12 12.36 -18.39
C LYS A 257 -3.80 12.01 -17.07
N GLY A 258 -5.03 11.52 -17.14
CA GLY A 258 -5.81 11.10 -15.98
C GLY A 258 -5.16 9.99 -15.16
N VAL A 259 -4.25 9.19 -15.77
CA VAL A 259 -3.60 8.06 -15.08
C VAL A 259 -2.80 8.45 -13.85
N SER A 260 -2.37 9.72 -13.75
CA SER A 260 -1.60 10.24 -12.60
C SER A 260 -2.34 11.29 -11.78
N PHE A 261 -3.63 11.53 -12.05
CA PHE A 261 -4.41 12.57 -11.37
C PHE A 261 -5.53 11.97 -10.51
N PRO A 262 -5.60 12.22 -9.20
CA PRO A 262 -4.65 12.99 -8.39
C PRO A 262 -3.35 12.24 -8.10
N SER A 263 -3.34 10.92 -8.32
CA SER A 263 -2.16 10.07 -8.20
C SER A 263 -2.28 8.82 -9.08
N PRO A 264 -1.16 8.15 -9.41
CA PRO A 264 -1.15 6.92 -10.18
C PRO A 264 -2.12 5.86 -9.65
N GLY A 265 -2.84 5.20 -10.57
CA GLY A 265 -3.72 4.06 -10.26
C GLY A 265 -5.10 4.40 -9.68
N ILE A 266 -5.39 5.67 -9.35
CA ILE A 266 -6.72 6.07 -8.88
C ILE A 266 -7.74 6.09 -10.02
N TRP A 267 -7.32 6.54 -11.19
CA TRP A 267 -8.12 6.57 -12.41
C TRP A 267 -7.42 5.75 -13.50
N PRO A 268 -7.52 4.41 -13.41
CA PRO A 268 -6.95 3.53 -14.41
C PRO A 268 -7.65 3.73 -15.77
N VAL A 269 -6.88 3.66 -16.86
CA VAL A 269 -7.46 3.42 -18.19
C VAL A 269 -8.15 2.06 -18.24
N ILE A 270 -9.28 1.97 -18.93
CA ILE A 270 -9.98 0.69 -19.13
C ILE A 270 -9.46 -0.02 -20.37
N ASN A 271 -9.30 -1.33 -20.29
CA ASN A 271 -8.88 -2.18 -21.40
C ASN A 271 -9.70 -3.48 -21.44
N GLU A 272 -9.54 -4.25 -22.51
CA GLU A 272 -10.29 -5.49 -22.77
C GLU A 272 -10.08 -6.60 -21.71
N ASN A 273 -8.96 -6.55 -20.99
CA ASN A 273 -8.57 -7.54 -20.00
C ASN A 273 -8.90 -7.12 -18.55
N VAL A 274 -9.64 -6.03 -18.34
CA VAL A 274 -9.98 -5.59 -16.99
C VAL A 274 -10.83 -6.65 -16.27
N THR A 275 -10.29 -7.17 -15.17
CA THR A 275 -11.01 -8.05 -14.23
C THR A 275 -11.29 -7.35 -12.91
N SER A 276 -10.41 -6.44 -12.52
CA SER A 276 -10.51 -5.59 -11.34
C SER A 276 -9.77 -4.28 -11.59
N LEU A 277 -10.22 -3.19 -10.98
CA LEU A 277 -9.46 -1.95 -10.95
C LEU A 277 -8.35 -2.02 -9.90
N PRO A 278 -7.21 -1.33 -10.11
CA PRO A 278 -6.23 -1.12 -9.04
C PRO A 278 -6.93 -0.49 -7.84
N LYS A 279 -6.63 -0.97 -6.65
CA LYS A 279 -7.12 -0.33 -5.42
C LYS A 279 -6.24 0.88 -5.12
N GLU A 280 -6.85 1.91 -4.54
CA GLU A 280 -6.09 3.05 -4.03
C GLU A 280 -5.03 2.59 -3.02
N PRO A 281 -3.76 3.01 -3.18
CA PRO A 281 -2.72 2.75 -2.20
C PRO A 281 -3.07 3.36 -0.83
N LYS A 282 -3.20 2.51 0.19
CA LYS A 282 -3.49 2.93 1.57
C LYS A 282 -3.12 1.85 2.57
N VAL A 283 -2.90 2.25 3.82
CA VAL A 283 -2.78 1.28 4.93
C VAL A 283 -4.16 1.00 5.51
N VAL A 284 -4.52 -0.26 5.66
CA VAL A 284 -5.79 -0.69 6.28
C VAL A 284 -5.52 -1.66 7.43
N LEU A 285 -6.55 -1.86 8.26
CA LEU A 285 -6.52 -2.89 9.30
C LEU A 285 -7.14 -4.19 8.76
N ALA A 286 -6.43 -5.29 8.96
CA ALA A 286 -6.95 -6.64 8.91
C ALA A 286 -7.08 -7.19 10.35
N ASN A 287 -7.81 -8.30 10.49
CA ASN A 287 -8.00 -8.97 11.78
C ASN A 287 -7.60 -10.44 11.68
N ASP A 288 -6.96 -10.93 12.73
CA ASP A 288 -6.60 -12.32 12.93
C ASP A 288 -7.08 -12.78 14.32
N ALA A 289 -7.60 -14.01 14.40
CA ALA A 289 -8.15 -14.53 15.65
C ALA A 289 -7.10 -14.66 16.77
N VAL A 290 -5.83 -14.89 16.41
CA VAL A 290 -4.73 -15.09 17.36
C VAL A 290 -3.93 -13.80 17.52
N LEU A 291 -3.60 -13.14 16.40
CA LEU A 291 -2.69 -11.99 16.40
C LEU A 291 -3.41 -10.65 16.61
N GLY A 292 -4.74 -10.61 16.56
CA GLY A 292 -5.55 -9.41 16.73
C GLY A 292 -5.57 -8.55 15.47
N SER A 293 -5.78 -7.25 15.64
CA SER A 293 -5.80 -6.29 14.52
C SER A 293 -4.38 -5.90 14.11
N PHE A 294 -4.12 -5.89 12.80
CA PHE A 294 -2.81 -5.59 12.23
C PHE A 294 -2.92 -4.85 10.90
N MET A 295 -1.82 -4.22 10.48
CA MET A 295 -1.76 -3.40 9.27
C MET A 295 -1.44 -4.22 8.03
N THR A 296 -2.17 -3.93 6.96
CA THR A 296 -1.85 -4.37 5.60
C THR A 296 -1.86 -3.17 4.65
N ASP A 297 -1.33 -3.36 3.45
CA ASP A 297 -1.67 -2.47 2.33
C ASP A 297 -3.11 -2.73 1.83
N GLN A 298 -3.52 -1.99 0.79
CA GLN A 298 -4.85 -2.08 0.16
C GLN A 298 -5.15 -3.45 -0.46
N ASP A 299 -4.11 -4.20 -0.83
CA ASP A 299 -4.21 -5.51 -1.45
C ASP A 299 -4.17 -6.65 -0.41
N GLY A 300 -4.04 -6.31 0.87
CA GLY A 300 -4.05 -7.25 1.99
C GLY A 300 -2.68 -7.86 2.27
N LYS A 301 -1.58 -7.29 1.74
CA LYS A 301 -0.22 -7.70 2.10
C LYS A 301 0.12 -7.17 3.47
N THR A 302 0.55 -8.07 4.35
CA THR A 302 0.91 -7.74 5.74
C THR A 302 2.13 -6.83 5.78
N LEU A 303 2.06 -5.81 6.65
CA LEU A 303 3.16 -4.91 6.94
C LEU A 303 3.85 -5.30 8.24
N TYR A 304 5.16 -5.03 8.33
CA TYR A 304 6.01 -5.45 9.44
C TYR A 304 6.86 -4.31 10.00
N PHE A 305 7.20 -4.44 11.28
CA PHE A 305 8.23 -3.68 12.00
C PHE A 305 9.49 -4.52 12.18
N PHE A 306 10.63 -3.84 12.22
CA PHE A 306 11.94 -4.45 12.44
C PHE A 306 12.54 -4.01 13.77
N SER A 307 12.85 -4.95 14.67
CA SER A 307 13.43 -4.67 15.98
C SER A 307 14.79 -3.97 15.92
N ARG A 308 15.53 -4.03 14.80
CA ARG A 308 16.80 -3.32 14.68
C ARG A 308 16.65 -1.86 14.28
N ASP A 309 15.43 -1.38 14.00
CA ASP A 309 15.14 0.03 13.70
C ASP A 309 15.05 0.84 14.99
N ALA A 310 16.15 0.84 15.75
CA ALA A 310 16.24 1.41 17.07
C ALA A 310 16.44 2.93 17.10
N ALA A 311 16.69 3.58 15.95
CA ALA A 311 17.15 4.99 15.90
C ALA A 311 16.47 5.81 14.79
N ASP A 312 15.14 5.81 14.74
CA ASP A 312 14.29 6.54 13.75
C ASP A 312 14.80 6.46 12.29
N ASN A 313 15.41 5.32 11.94
CA ASN A 313 15.94 5.00 10.62
C ASN A 313 15.86 3.48 10.40
N SER A 314 15.86 3.06 9.13
CA SER A 314 15.91 1.65 8.73
C SER A 314 17.33 1.10 8.84
N ALA A 315 17.52 0.07 9.69
CA ALA A 315 18.71 -0.76 9.73
C ALA A 315 18.75 -1.84 8.62
N CYS A 316 17.64 -2.04 7.89
CA CYS A 316 17.55 -3.04 6.84
C CYS A 316 18.13 -2.53 5.51
N SER A 317 19.30 -3.03 5.12
CA SER A 317 19.98 -2.68 3.86
C SER A 317 20.56 -3.92 3.16
N GLY A 318 21.03 -3.77 1.91
CA GLY A 318 21.60 -4.88 1.13
C GLY A 318 20.61 -6.05 0.98
N GLY A 319 21.07 -7.28 1.22
CA GLY A 319 20.22 -8.48 1.14
C GLY A 319 19.01 -8.48 2.08
N CYS A 320 19.06 -7.70 3.17
CA CYS A 320 17.88 -7.49 4.02
C CYS A 320 16.76 -6.82 3.22
N ALA A 321 17.06 -5.75 2.46
CA ALA A 321 16.07 -4.99 1.71
C ALA A 321 15.45 -5.79 0.54
N THR A 322 16.14 -6.81 0.03
CA THR A 322 15.58 -7.77 -0.93
C THR A 322 14.55 -8.70 -0.28
N THR A 323 14.84 -9.15 0.96
CA THR A 323 13.96 -10.06 1.69
C THR A 323 12.79 -9.33 2.35
N TRP A 324 13.03 -8.09 2.77
CA TRP A 324 12.11 -7.19 3.46
C TRP A 324 12.04 -5.85 2.71
N PRO A 325 11.33 -5.80 1.58
CA PRO A 325 11.19 -4.57 0.82
C PRO A 325 10.57 -3.45 1.65
N ALA A 326 11.09 -2.23 1.52
CA ALA A 326 10.51 -1.07 2.17
C ALA A 326 9.11 -0.79 1.62
N TYR A 327 8.15 -0.53 2.52
CA TYR A 327 6.83 -0.05 2.14
C TYR A 327 6.84 1.48 2.05
N HIS A 328 6.28 2.03 0.97
CA HIS A 328 6.17 3.46 0.77
C HIS A 328 4.83 3.85 0.14
N LEU A 329 4.15 4.79 0.79
CA LEU A 329 3.03 5.55 0.26
C LEU A 329 3.46 7.00 0.05
N THR A 330 3.34 7.48 -1.19
CA THR A 330 3.60 8.88 -1.55
C THR A 330 2.57 9.82 -0.92
N ASN A 331 1.31 9.41 -0.91
CA ASN A 331 0.22 10.13 -0.27
C ASN A 331 -0.36 9.25 0.84
N ILE A 332 -0.26 9.71 2.10
CA ILE A 332 -0.77 8.95 3.24
C ILE A 332 -2.30 8.91 3.18
N ALA A 333 -2.82 7.75 2.81
CA ALA A 333 -4.22 7.37 2.95
C ALA A 333 -4.32 6.18 3.91
N VAL A 334 -5.30 6.22 4.80
CA VAL A 334 -5.49 5.16 5.81
C VAL A 334 -6.96 4.75 5.93
N GLY A 335 -7.19 3.48 6.21
CA GLY A 335 -8.53 2.94 6.47
C GLY A 335 -9.07 3.27 7.87
N PRO A 336 -10.34 2.93 8.15
CA PRO A 336 -10.94 3.12 9.46
C PRO A 336 -10.12 2.47 10.59
N GLY A 337 -10.07 3.12 11.75
CA GLY A 337 -9.32 2.65 12.92
C GLY A 337 -7.84 3.06 12.95
N LEU A 338 -7.36 3.74 11.91
CA LEU A 338 -6.03 4.34 11.84
C LEU A 338 -6.13 5.87 11.79
N ASN A 339 -5.12 6.55 12.34
CA ASN A 339 -4.98 8.00 12.26
C ASN A 339 -3.82 8.33 11.32
N ALA A 340 -4.07 9.13 10.27
CA ALA A 340 -3.04 9.53 9.32
C ALA A 340 -1.88 10.29 9.99
N ALA A 341 -2.13 11.00 11.11
CA ALA A 341 -1.11 11.72 11.86
C ALA A 341 -0.09 10.80 12.57
N ASP A 342 -0.40 9.51 12.73
CA ASP A 342 0.56 8.53 13.25
C ASP A 342 1.55 8.08 12.17
N PHE A 343 1.34 8.42 10.89
CA PHE A 343 2.20 8.01 9.79
C PHE A 343 3.18 9.12 9.41
N GLY A 344 4.38 8.72 9.01
CA GLY A 344 5.42 9.62 8.53
C GLY A 344 6.22 9.00 7.39
N GLU A 345 7.35 9.64 7.07
CA GLU A 345 8.28 9.19 6.04
C GLU A 345 9.72 9.36 6.54
N ILE A 346 10.58 8.41 6.19
CA ILE A 346 12.03 8.55 6.28
C ILE A 346 12.66 8.42 4.89
N VAL A 347 13.82 9.06 4.71
CA VAL A 347 14.69 8.83 3.56
C VAL A 347 15.76 7.83 3.98
N ARG A 348 15.77 6.68 3.33
CA ARG A 348 16.73 5.60 3.57
C ARG A 348 18.12 6.01 3.06
N PRO A 349 19.20 5.34 3.53
CA PRO A 349 20.56 5.62 3.05
C PRO A 349 20.77 5.44 1.54
N ASP A 350 19.93 4.62 0.89
CA ASP A 350 19.92 4.41 -0.57
C ASP A 350 19.14 5.49 -1.34
N GLY A 351 18.58 6.49 -0.65
CA GLY A 351 17.77 7.57 -1.21
C GLY A 351 16.28 7.22 -1.38
N ALA A 352 15.89 5.96 -1.19
CA ALA A 352 14.50 5.57 -1.27
C ALA A 352 13.70 6.09 -0.06
N LYS A 353 12.44 6.46 -0.31
CA LYS A 353 11.51 6.84 0.76
C LYS A 353 10.87 5.60 1.36
N GLN A 354 10.54 5.68 2.64
CA GLN A 354 9.86 4.61 3.36
C GLN A 354 8.84 5.20 4.34
N THR A 355 7.63 4.66 4.33
CA THR A 355 6.57 5.09 5.25
C THR A 355 6.84 4.52 6.64
N THR A 356 6.60 5.34 7.67
CA THR A 356 6.69 4.95 9.08
C THR A 356 5.32 4.98 9.74
N TYR A 357 5.13 4.18 10.79
CA TYR A 357 3.99 4.27 11.71
C TYR A 357 4.51 4.47 13.13
N LYS A 358 4.11 5.58 13.77
CA LYS A 358 4.64 6.03 15.06
C LYS A 358 6.17 6.03 15.10
N GLY A 359 6.79 6.40 13.98
CA GLY A 359 8.23 6.40 13.73
C GLY A 359 8.88 5.04 13.43
N TRP A 360 8.15 3.92 13.51
CA TRP A 360 8.66 2.61 13.07
C TRP A 360 8.59 2.47 11.55
N PRO A 361 9.68 2.15 10.84
CA PRO A 361 9.64 1.88 9.41
C PRO A 361 8.79 0.64 9.07
N LEU A 362 7.99 0.74 8.01
CA LEU A 362 7.10 -0.33 7.53
C LEU A 362 7.76 -1.10 6.41
N TYR A 363 7.64 -2.43 6.46
CA TYR A 363 8.19 -3.34 5.44
C TYR A 363 7.15 -4.32 4.94
N TYR A 364 7.33 -4.75 3.70
CA TYR A 364 6.79 -6.00 3.20
C TYR A 364 7.71 -7.17 3.57
N PHE A 365 7.19 -8.38 3.44
CA PHE A 365 7.99 -9.61 3.48
C PHE A 365 7.90 -10.34 2.14
N SER A 366 9.04 -10.61 1.52
CA SER A 366 9.11 -11.30 0.21
C SER A 366 8.52 -12.72 0.22
N GLY A 367 8.45 -13.37 1.39
CA GLY A 367 7.79 -14.67 1.55
C GLY A 367 6.26 -14.63 1.54
N ASP A 368 5.67 -13.44 1.70
CA ASP A 368 4.23 -13.22 1.59
C ASP A 368 3.87 -12.92 0.13
N THR A 369 3.54 -13.99 -0.60
CA THR A 369 3.16 -14.00 -2.02
C THR A 369 1.68 -13.75 -2.25
N GLN A 370 0.83 -13.92 -1.23
CA GLN A 370 -0.62 -13.71 -1.29
C GLN A 370 -1.12 -12.78 -0.18
N ALA A 371 -2.33 -12.25 -0.35
CA ALA A 371 -3.00 -11.44 0.67
C ALA A 371 -3.29 -12.27 1.94
N GLY A 372 -3.14 -11.65 3.11
CA GLY A 372 -3.41 -12.29 4.40
C GLY A 372 -2.32 -13.26 4.88
N GLU A 373 -1.28 -13.52 4.08
CA GLU A 373 -0.09 -14.24 4.54
C GLU A 373 0.67 -13.41 5.58
N LYS A 374 1.19 -14.10 6.60
CA LYS A 374 1.79 -13.52 7.80
C LYS A 374 3.12 -14.21 8.13
N LYS A 375 3.80 -14.74 7.11
CA LYS A 375 4.96 -15.64 7.29
C LYS A 375 6.18 -14.91 7.84
N GLY A 376 6.18 -13.58 7.79
CA GLY A 376 7.22 -12.74 8.37
C GLY A 376 7.16 -12.61 9.90
N GLU A 377 6.05 -13.02 10.53
CA GLU A 377 5.91 -12.91 11.99
C GLU A 377 6.97 -13.74 12.71
N ALA A 378 7.65 -13.12 13.68
CA ALA A 378 8.68 -13.72 14.52
C ALA A 378 9.91 -14.27 13.77
N VAL A 379 10.12 -13.92 12.49
CA VAL A 379 11.33 -14.33 11.75
C VAL A 379 12.57 -13.82 12.49
N ASN A 380 13.46 -14.75 12.85
CA ASN A 380 14.68 -14.50 13.63
C ASN A 380 14.45 -13.75 14.95
N ASN A 381 13.22 -13.76 15.50
CA ASN A 381 12.82 -13.02 16.70
C ASN A 381 13.09 -11.50 16.63
N VAL A 382 13.10 -10.92 15.42
CA VAL A 382 13.33 -9.49 15.21
C VAL A 382 12.35 -8.85 14.23
N TRP A 383 11.45 -9.62 13.63
CA TRP A 383 10.42 -9.14 12.71
C TRP A 383 9.04 -9.39 13.29
N TRP A 384 8.22 -8.35 13.28
CA TRP A 384 6.91 -8.37 13.92
C TRP A 384 5.88 -7.75 13.01
N ILE A 385 4.70 -8.33 12.91
CA ILE A 385 3.58 -7.72 12.24
C ILE A 385 3.31 -6.33 12.82
N ALA A 386 3.10 -5.35 11.95
CA ALA A 386 2.78 -3.99 12.35
C ALA A 386 1.37 -3.94 12.95
N LYS A 387 1.26 -3.54 14.23
CA LYS A 387 0.00 -3.40 14.96
C LYS A 387 -0.12 -1.98 15.52
N PRO A 388 -1.32 -1.38 15.54
CA PRO A 388 -1.50 0.01 15.97
C PRO A 388 -1.32 0.23 17.49
N ASN A 389 -1.37 -0.84 18.29
CA ASN A 389 -1.59 -0.79 19.73
C ASN A 389 -0.63 -1.68 20.54
N TYR A 390 0.65 -1.76 20.16
CA TYR A 390 1.65 -2.43 20.99
C TYR A 390 1.75 -1.75 22.37
N THR A 391 1.52 -2.53 23.43
CA THR A 391 1.89 -2.14 24.80
C THR A 391 3.37 -2.39 25.00
N ILE A 392 3.84 -3.58 24.64
CA ILE A 392 5.27 -3.93 24.65
C ILE A 392 5.69 -4.21 23.22
N MET A 393 6.88 -3.76 22.85
CA MET A 393 7.60 -4.13 21.65
C MET A 393 9.05 -4.49 22.01
N GLN A 394 9.82 -5.01 21.05
CA GLN A 394 11.21 -5.37 21.25
C GLN A 394 12.11 -4.60 20.28
N VAL A 395 13.23 -4.11 20.80
CA VAL A 395 14.33 -3.54 20.02
C VAL A 395 15.57 -4.42 20.20
N SER A 396 16.37 -4.55 19.13
CA SER A 396 17.68 -5.22 19.12
C SER A 396 18.76 -4.20 18.77
N ALA A 397 19.42 -3.63 19.76
CA ALA A 397 20.44 -2.60 19.54
C ALA A 397 21.62 -2.71 20.52
N GLN A 398 22.69 -1.99 20.21
CA GLN A 398 23.80 -1.76 21.14
C GLN A 398 23.29 -1.04 22.39
N LEU A 399 23.68 -1.52 23.56
CA LEU A 399 23.44 -0.82 24.82
C LEU A 399 24.47 0.31 24.98
N VAL A 400 24.00 1.54 25.16
CA VAL A 400 24.81 2.76 25.32
C VAL A 400 24.37 3.48 26.59
N GLY A 401 25.24 3.46 27.60
CA GLY A 401 24.96 4.04 28.91
C GLY A 401 24.89 5.57 28.89
N HIS A 402 24.32 6.14 29.96
CA HIS A 402 24.33 7.58 30.25
C HIS A 402 25.77 8.15 30.37
N ASP A 403 26.74 7.30 30.69
CA ASP A 403 28.17 7.64 30.71
C ASP A 403 28.83 7.65 29.31
N GLY A 404 28.07 7.36 28.26
CA GLY A 404 28.54 7.29 26.87
C GLY A 404 29.25 5.98 26.51
N LYS A 405 29.36 5.03 27.44
CA LYS A 405 30.04 3.75 27.19
C LYS A 405 29.09 2.73 26.55
N GLN A 406 29.68 1.77 25.87
CA GLN A 406 28.96 0.65 25.26
C GLN A 406 29.00 -0.57 26.17
N TYR A 407 27.88 -1.27 26.28
CA TYR A 407 27.70 -2.41 27.16
C TYR A 407 27.20 -3.64 26.40
N LYS A 408 27.61 -4.82 26.86
CA LYS A 408 27.01 -6.10 26.48
C LYS A 408 25.76 -6.36 27.33
N SER A 409 25.02 -7.43 27.02
CA SER A 409 23.80 -7.82 27.73
C SER A 409 24.00 -8.16 29.22
N ASP A 410 25.24 -8.40 29.64
CA ASP A 410 25.64 -8.64 31.03
C ASP A 410 26.16 -7.37 31.74
N TYR A 411 26.00 -6.20 31.11
CA TYR A 411 26.48 -4.90 31.58
C TYR A 411 27.99 -4.80 31.77
N THR A 412 28.76 -5.72 31.18
CA THR A 412 30.20 -5.51 30.99
C THR A 412 30.44 -4.57 29.81
N GLU A 413 31.49 -3.74 29.89
CA GLU A 413 31.84 -2.86 28.78
C GLU A 413 32.19 -3.66 27.52
N GLY A 414 31.61 -3.26 26.40
CA GLY A 414 31.85 -3.89 25.10
C GLY A 414 30.71 -3.72 24.13
N THR A 415 30.89 -4.28 22.94
CA THR A 415 29.92 -4.21 21.85
C THR A 415 29.11 -5.51 21.76
N GLY A 416 27.85 -5.38 21.35
CA GLY A 416 26.92 -6.48 21.20
C GLY A 416 25.48 -5.97 21.15
N ASN A 417 24.72 -6.46 20.18
CA ASN A 417 23.28 -6.17 20.13
C ASN A 417 22.57 -6.96 21.23
N THR A 418 21.72 -6.26 21.97
CA THR A 418 20.87 -6.83 23.01
C THR A 418 19.41 -6.60 22.62
N ILE A 419 18.58 -7.64 22.78
CA ILE A 419 17.13 -7.49 22.68
C ILE A 419 16.62 -6.95 24.02
N TYR A 420 15.80 -5.91 23.99
CA TYR A 420 15.13 -5.34 25.17
C TYR A 420 13.73 -4.82 24.85
N PHE A 421 12.93 -4.69 25.91
CA PHE A 421 11.58 -4.17 25.82
C PHE A 421 11.56 -2.66 25.69
N VAL A 422 10.67 -2.22 24.82
CA VAL A 422 10.27 -0.85 24.61
C VAL A 422 8.75 -0.79 24.63
N ASP A 423 8.17 0.40 24.78
CA ASP A 423 6.74 0.59 24.53
C ASP A 423 6.43 0.63 23.01
N GLY A 424 5.15 0.80 22.65
CA GLY A 424 4.74 0.91 21.24
C GLY A 424 5.35 2.10 20.48
N LEU A 425 5.85 3.13 21.17
CA LEU A 425 6.58 4.26 20.56
C LEU A 425 8.09 4.01 20.48
N GLY A 426 8.58 2.91 21.06
CA GLY A 426 9.99 2.54 21.03
C GLY A 426 10.82 3.09 22.19
N ARG A 427 10.19 3.61 23.25
CA ARG A 427 10.87 4.10 24.46
C ARG A 427 11.26 2.92 25.34
N THR A 428 12.52 2.86 25.77
CA THR A 428 13.08 1.74 26.56
C THR A 428 12.42 1.59 27.91
N LEU A 429 12.17 0.34 28.28
CA LEU A 429 11.59 -0.05 29.56
C LEU A 429 12.62 -0.76 30.42
N TYR A 430 12.69 -0.35 31.68
CA TYR A 430 13.66 -0.79 32.66
C TYR A 430 12.96 -1.44 33.85
N GLY A 431 13.66 -2.37 34.51
CA GLY A 431 13.35 -2.81 35.87
C GLY A 431 14.25 -2.12 36.88
N PHE A 432 13.99 -2.33 38.17
CA PHE A 432 14.82 -1.84 39.27
C PHE A 432 15.22 -2.99 40.18
N VAL A 433 16.53 -3.21 40.41
CA VAL A 433 17.02 -4.40 41.14
C VAL A 433 16.55 -4.51 42.59
N ASN A 434 16.11 -3.42 43.22
CA ASN A 434 15.62 -3.44 44.60
C ASN A 434 14.09 -3.55 44.70
N ASP A 435 13.37 -3.62 43.58
CA ASP A 435 11.96 -3.97 43.60
C ASP A 435 11.75 -5.43 43.98
N ALA A 436 10.58 -5.72 44.52
CA ALA A 436 10.16 -7.09 44.83
C ALA A 436 9.13 -7.57 43.80
N PHE A 437 8.81 -8.86 43.84
CA PHE A 437 7.87 -9.46 42.90
C PHE A 437 6.49 -8.78 43.01
N ASP A 438 6.06 -8.16 41.93
CA ASP A 438 4.84 -7.36 41.80
C ASP A 438 4.74 -6.23 42.84
N ASP A 439 5.88 -5.70 43.29
CA ASP A 439 5.93 -4.65 44.31
C ASP A 439 7.00 -3.60 43.99
N ASN A 440 6.54 -2.36 43.90
CA ASN A 440 7.36 -1.20 43.59
C ASN A 440 7.91 -0.60 44.89
N ASN A 441 9.20 -0.81 45.13
CA ASN A 441 9.94 -0.26 46.28
C ASN A 441 10.62 1.07 45.96
N PHE A 442 10.63 1.48 44.70
CA PHE A 442 11.23 2.73 44.27
C PHE A 442 10.30 3.91 44.56
N THR A 443 9.13 3.95 43.93
CA THR A 443 8.22 5.10 43.89
C THR A 443 7.72 5.46 45.29
N LYS A 444 7.75 6.76 45.61
CA LYS A 444 7.13 7.33 46.80
C LYS A 444 5.66 7.69 46.55
N GLU A 445 4.87 7.76 47.61
CA GLU A 445 3.44 8.12 47.54
C GLU A 445 3.20 9.49 46.88
N ASP A 446 4.11 10.44 47.09
CA ASP A 446 4.06 11.78 46.49
C ASP A 446 4.71 11.86 45.09
N PHE A 447 5.22 10.75 44.57
CA PHE A 447 5.93 10.64 43.29
C PHE A 447 7.20 11.52 43.18
N SER A 448 7.71 12.04 44.29
CA SER A 448 8.83 13.00 44.30
C SER A 448 10.13 12.46 43.68
N ASN A 449 10.31 11.13 43.63
CA ASN A 449 11.46 10.48 43.03
C ASN A 449 11.21 9.91 41.61
N ASN A 450 10.02 10.08 41.04
CA ASN A 450 9.68 9.58 39.71
C ASN A 450 10.09 10.51 38.57
N GLY A 451 10.68 11.68 38.87
CA GLY A 451 11.13 12.62 37.83
C GLY A 451 12.18 12.03 36.89
N VAL A 452 13.05 11.15 37.40
CA VAL A 452 14.10 10.47 36.62
C VAL A 452 13.65 9.09 36.15
N TRP A 453 12.92 8.36 36.99
CA TRP A 453 12.43 7.01 36.73
C TRP A 453 10.90 6.94 36.85
N PRO A 454 10.16 7.50 35.89
CA PRO A 454 8.71 7.43 35.94
C PRO A 454 8.22 6.01 35.67
N ILE A 455 7.18 5.59 36.40
CA ILE A 455 6.55 4.29 36.19
C ILE A 455 5.97 4.18 34.78
N TYR A 456 6.00 2.99 34.20
CA TYR A 456 5.31 2.71 32.95
C TYR A 456 3.83 2.47 33.22
N GLU A 457 3.03 3.54 33.09
CA GLU A 457 1.58 3.49 33.30
C GLU A 457 0.85 2.85 32.12
N VAL A 458 0.06 1.80 32.37
CA VAL A 458 -0.79 1.15 31.36
C VAL A 458 -2.18 0.85 31.92
N ALA A 459 -3.22 1.12 31.12
CA ALA A 459 -4.59 0.83 31.53
C ALA A 459 -4.92 -0.68 31.45
N SER A 460 -4.41 -1.33 30.41
CA SER A 460 -4.54 -2.76 30.09
C SER A 460 -3.42 -3.21 29.15
N LEU A 461 -3.16 -4.52 29.12
CA LEU A 461 -2.23 -5.13 28.17
C LEU A 461 -2.92 -5.32 26.81
N ALA A 462 -2.44 -4.64 25.77
CA ALA A 462 -2.94 -4.73 24.41
C ALA A 462 -2.09 -5.71 23.57
N SER A 463 -1.44 -5.24 22.50
CA SER A 463 -0.59 -6.09 21.66
C SER A 463 0.81 -6.26 22.26
N ILE A 464 1.34 -7.48 22.16
CA ILE A 464 2.72 -7.84 22.48
C ILE A 464 3.29 -8.73 21.35
N PRO A 465 4.62 -8.81 21.17
CA PRO A 465 5.26 -9.77 20.30
C PRO A 465 4.75 -11.19 20.55
N SER A 466 4.47 -11.95 19.49
CA SER A 466 3.86 -13.28 19.58
C SER A 466 4.71 -14.32 20.31
N THR A 467 6.01 -14.07 20.45
CA THR A 467 6.94 -14.93 21.21
C THR A 467 6.87 -14.73 22.72
N LEU A 468 6.13 -13.72 23.20
CA LEU A 468 5.97 -13.42 24.62
C LEU A 468 4.68 -14.04 25.17
N ASN A 469 4.74 -14.51 26.41
CA ASN A 469 3.56 -15.01 27.11
C ASN A 469 2.83 -13.86 27.82
N LYS A 470 1.54 -13.69 27.53
CA LYS A 470 0.70 -12.69 28.20
C LYS A 470 0.64 -12.89 29.73
N ASN A 471 0.75 -14.13 30.20
CA ASN A 471 0.71 -14.45 31.64
C ASN A 471 1.97 -14.02 32.38
N ASP A 472 3.05 -13.68 31.66
CA ASP A 472 4.24 -13.10 32.28
C ASP A 472 4.01 -11.61 32.63
N PHE A 473 2.89 -11.01 32.24
CA PHE A 473 2.59 -9.61 32.52
C PHE A 473 1.48 -9.48 33.56
N ASN A 474 1.66 -8.56 34.50
CA ASN A 474 0.64 -8.17 35.47
C ASN A 474 0.53 -6.64 35.55
N ILE A 475 -0.58 -6.13 36.08
CA ILE A 475 -0.78 -4.70 36.34
C ILE A 475 -1.00 -4.50 37.82
N ILE A 476 -0.05 -3.85 38.47
CA ILE A 476 -0.09 -3.52 39.89
C ILE A 476 -0.59 -2.09 40.09
N THR A 477 -1.07 -1.78 41.30
CA THR A 477 -1.48 -0.42 41.67
C THR A 477 -0.43 0.19 42.58
N VAL A 478 0.18 1.29 42.13
CA VAL A 478 1.18 2.05 42.88
C VAL A 478 0.61 3.44 43.13
N PHE A 479 0.18 3.68 44.37
CA PHE A 479 -0.45 4.93 44.83
C PHE A 479 -1.54 5.46 43.88
N GLY A 480 -2.44 4.56 43.44
CA GLY A 480 -3.56 4.87 42.56
C GLY A 480 -3.25 4.85 41.06
N LYS A 481 -1.98 4.66 40.67
CA LYS A 481 -1.57 4.51 39.25
C LYS A 481 -1.35 3.04 38.89
N LYS A 482 -1.69 2.68 37.66
CA LYS A 482 -1.55 1.30 37.15
C LYS A 482 -0.20 1.11 36.49
N GLN A 483 0.68 0.32 37.09
CA GLN A 483 2.01 0.05 36.55
C GLN A 483 2.07 -1.37 35.97
N LEU A 484 2.67 -1.51 34.79
CA LEU A 484 2.93 -2.82 34.20
C LEU A 484 4.10 -3.51 34.91
N THR A 485 3.99 -4.82 35.12
CA THR A 485 5.08 -5.69 35.52
C THR A 485 5.35 -6.77 34.46
N TYR A 486 6.58 -7.27 34.40
CA TYR A 486 6.95 -8.43 33.60
C TYR A 486 7.73 -9.42 34.46
N LYS A 487 7.22 -10.64 34.57
CA LYS A 487 7.69 -11.70 35.47
C LYS A 487 7.90 -11.18 36.90
N GLY A 488 6.99 -10.32 37.35
CA GLY A 488 7.03 -9.69 38.67
C GLY A 488 7.84 -8.40 38.77
N TRP A 489 8.63 -8.02 37.76
CA TRP A 489 9.42 -6.78 37.84
C TRP A 489 8.59 -5.58 37.40
N PRO A 490 8.43 -4.52 38.22
CA PRO A 490 7.79 -3.29 37.80
C PRO A 490 8.58 -2.58 36.69
N LEU A 491 7.87 -2.04 35.69
CA LEU A 491 8.48 -1.39 34.51
C LEU A 491 8.51 0.13 34.68
N TYR A 492 9.61 0.73 34.25
CA TYR A 492 9.87 2.17 34.32
C TYR A 492 10.43 2.69 33.00
N TYR A 493 10.32 3.99 32.80
CA TYR A 493 11.10 4.74 31.82
C TYR A 493 12.32 5.38 32.48
N PHE A 494 13.24 5.87 31.66
CA PHE A 494 14.29 6.77 32.08
C PHE A 494 14.10 8.15 31.42
N GLY A 495 13.89 9.20 32.21
CA GLY A 495 13.58 10.54 31.71
C GLY A 495 14.64 11.12 30.77
N ASN A 496 15.92 10.81 31.00
CA ASN A 496 17.02 11.35 30.19
C ASN A 496 17.22 10.61 28.85
N ASP A 497 16.41 9.59 28.55
CA ASP A 497 16.33 9.03 27.19
C ASP A 497 15.58 9.97 26.23
N GLY A 498 14.88 10.98 26.74
CA GLY A 498 14.30 12.06 25.92
C GLY A 498 13.21 11.60 24.95
N ASN A 499 12.54 10.48 25.25
CA ASN A 499 11.59 9.79 24.36
C ASN A 499 12.19 9.35 23.01
N VAL A 500 13.51 9.27 22.91
CA VAL A 500 14.18 8.79 21.69
C VAL A 500 14.01 7.28 21.61
N ARG A 501 13.56 6.79 20.45
CA ARG A 501 13.43 5.36 20.18
C ARG A 501 14.75 4.65 20.48
N GLY A 502 14.67 3.50 21.14
CA GLY A 502 15.82 2.66 21.44
C GLY A 502 16.87 3.26 22.37
N ALA A 503 16.77 4.53 22.78
CA ALA A 503 17.71 5.11 23.74
C ALA A 503 17.65 4.34 25.06
N ASN A 504 18.82 3.89 25.52
CA ASN A 504 18.94 2.93 26.60
C ASN A 504 19.95 3.41 27.67
N LYS A 505 20.03 4.72 27.90
CA LYS A 505 21.04 5.35 28.76
C LYS A 505 20.87 4.97 30.23
N GLY A 506 19.66 4.59 30.63
CA GLY A 506 19.32 4.23 32.00
C GLY A 506 20.13 3.06 32.55
N ILE A 507 20.66 2.18 31.68
CA ILE A 507 21.42 0.99 32.10
C ILE A 507 22.63 1.30 32.99
N SER A 508 23.21 2.51 32.87
CA SER A 508 24.40 2.92 33.59
C SER A 508 24.13 4.03 34.61
N PHE A 509 22.87 4.35 34.90
CA PHE A 509 22.50 5.40 35.83
C PHE A 509 21.79 4.82 37.08
N PRO A 510 22.25 5.09 38.31
CA PRO A 510 23.48 5.81 38.66
C PRO A 510 24.75 5.00 38.40
N SER A 511 24.61 3.68 38.22
CA SER A 511 25.70 2.77 37.87
C SER A 511 25.16 1.59 37.05
N PRO A 512 26.02 0.91 36.25
CA PRO A 512 25.64 -0.26 35.48
C PRO A 512 24.89 -1.32 36.29
N GLY A 513 23.77 -1.81 35.74
CA GLY A 513 23.03 -2.96 36.28
C GLY A 513 22.06 -2.67 37.43
N ILE A 514 21.97 -1.42 37.93
CA ILE A 514 20.94 -1.04 38.93
C ILE A 514 19.55 -0.95 38.30
N TRP A 515 19.51 -0.45 37.06
CA TRP A 515 18.30 -0.34 36.25
C TRP A 515 18.43 -1.17 34.98
N PRO A 516 18.29 -2.50 35.09
CA PRO A 516 18.45 -3.37 33.94
C PRO A 516 17.33 -3.18 32.92
N ILE A 517 17.68 -3.30 31.64
CA ILE A 517 16.70 -3.58 30.59
C ILE A 517 16.03 -4.94 30.84
N LEU A 518 14.75 -5.06 30.49
CA LEU A 518 14.02 -6.33 30.49
C LEU A 518 13.91 -6.89 29.06
N ASN A 519 13.86 -8.22 28.91
CA ASN A 519 13.77 -8.88 27.62
C ASN A 519 13.03 -10.24 27.67
N GLY A 520 12.78 -10.85 26.50
CA GLY A 520 12.06 -12.14 26.44
C GLY A 520 12.78 -13.27 27.20
N SER A 521 14.10 -13.17 27.32
CA SER A 521 14.96 -14.06 28.08
C SER A 521 15.32 -13.57 29.48
N SER A 522 14.75 -12.44 29.95
CA SER A 522 15.18 -11.80 31.21
C SER A 522 14.56 -12.56 32.38
N ASP A 523 14.96 -13.81 32.50
CA ASP A 523 15.49 -14.32 33.74
C ASP A 523 16.72 -13.48 34.08
N TYR A 524 16.52 -12.39 34.82
CA TYR A 524 17.59 -11.79 35.62
C TYR A 524 17.99 -12.72 36.80
N ARG A 525 17.76 -14.03 36.63
CA ARG A 525 18.20 -15.10 37.51
C ARG A 525 19.71 -15.24 37.35
N ASN A 526 20.45 -14.38 38.05
CA ASN A 526 21.55 -14.91 38.85
C ASN A 526 21.04 -15.42 40.22
N CYS A 527 19.76 -15.75 40.28
CA CYS A 527 19.08 -16.57 41.27
C CYS A 527 18.52 -17.78 40.55
N ASP A 528 19.39 -18.69 40.13
CA ASP A 528 18.99 -19.93 39.47
C ASP A 528 17.97 -20.67 40.36
N ALA A 529 16.70 -20.56 39.97
CA ALA A 529 15.57 -21.31 40.48
C ALA A 529 15.07 -22.25 39.38
N LYS A 530 15.99 -22.86 38.62
CA LYS A 530 15.68 -24.18 38.05
C LYS A 530 15.69 -25.17 39.20
N THR A 531 14.48 -25.55 39.60
CA THR A 531 14.18 -26.61 40.56
C THR A 531 14.97 -26.45 41.87
N VAL A 532 14.59 -25.47 42.70
CA VAL A 532 15.02 -25.45 44.10
C VAL A 532 14.43 -26.68 44.77
N THR A 533 15.26 -27.70 44.95
CA THR A 533 14.88 -28.91 45.66
C THR A 533 15.26 -28.82 47.13
N TYR A 534 14.63 -29.64 47.96
CA TYR A 534 15.02 -29.70 49.36
C TYR A 534 16.49 -30.11 49.51
N SER A 535 16.91 -31.15 48.77
CA SER A 535 18.28 -31.66 48.77
C SER A 535 19.32 -30.68 48.22
N GLY A 536 18.97 -29.87 47.23
CA GLY A 536 19.92 -29.03 46.50
C GLY A 536 20.29 -27.73 47.22
N PHE A 537 19.33 -27.06 47.85
CA PHE A 537 19.57 -25.74 48.46
C PHE A 537 18.96 -25.59 49.85
N ILE A 538 17.69 -25.98 50.01
CA ILE A 538 16.92 -25.69 51.23
C ILE A 538 17.55 -26.36 52.45
N LYS A 539 17.90 -27.65 52.36
CA LYS A 539 18.49 -28.39 53.47
C LYS A 539 19.79 -27.75 53.95
N SER A 540 20.70 -27.46 53.02
CA SER A 540 21.98 -26.83 53.33
C SER A 540 21.75 -25.47 53.98
N PHE A 541 20.99 -24.59 53.33
CA PHE A 541 20.75 -23.24 53.82
C PHE A 541 20.06 -23.20 55.19
N ILE A 542 19.00 -23.99 55.37
CA ILE A 542 18.30 -24.08 56.65
C ILE A 542 19.24 -24.60 57.73
N SER A 543 20.05 -25.64 57.46
CA SER A 543 20.98 -26.18 58.44
C SER A 543 22.09 -25.20 58.85
N THR A 544 22.60 -24.40 57.90
CA THR A 544 23.72 -23.49 58.15
C THR A 544 23.29 -22.16 58.75
N THR A 545 22.11 -21.67 58.37
CA THR A 545 21.70 -20.29 58.63
C THR A 545 20.59 -20.20 59.68
N CYS A 546 19.68 -21.17 59.71
CA CYS A 546 18.50 -21.13 60.57
C CYS A 546 18.60 -22.13 61.74
N ALA A 547 18.81 -23.41 61.42
CA ALA A 547 18.90 -24.54 62.34
C ALA A 547 20.29 -24.73 62.96
N THR A 548 20.95 -23.61 63.27
CA THR A 548 22.18 -23.63 64.05
C THR A 548 21.90 -24.13 65.46
N SER A 549 22.89 -24.74 66.11
CA SER A 549 22.77 -25.35 67.45
C SER A 549 22.27 -24.40 68.54
N PHE A 550 22.30 -23.09 68.29
CA PHE A 550 21.86 -22.07 69.22
C PHE A 550 20.39 -21.66 69.03
N CYS A 551 19.87 -21.61 67.79
CA CYS A 551 18.54 -21.07 67.53
C CYS A 551 17.52 -22.16 67.22
N HIS A 552 17.60 -22.80 66.05
CA HIS A 552 16.61 -23.78 65.57
C HIS A 552 17.18 -25.19 65.37
N GLY A 553 18.38 -25.47 65.86
CA GLY A 553 19.04 -26.78 65.79
C GLY A 553 18.84 -27.66 67.04
N GLY A 554 18.97 -28.98 66.86
CA GLY A 554 18.82 -29.96 67.94
C GLY A 554 17.36 -30.33 68.27
N SER A 555 17.17 -31.24 69.22
CA SER A 555 15.85 -31.76 69.62
C SER A 555 15.07 -30.83 70.55
N ALA A 556 15.71 -29.80 71.11
CA ALA A 556 15.10 -28.80 71.99
C ALA A 556 15.68 -27.39 71.70
N PRO A 557 15.37 -26.81 70.54
CA PRO A 557 15.93 -25.53 70.11
C PRO A 557 15.38 -24.35 70.91
N ALA A 558 16.22 -23.36 71.22
CA ALA A 558 15.82 -22.14 71.93
C ALA A 558 14.75 -21.33 71.17
N GLY A 559 14.76 -21.40 69.83
CA GLY A 559 13.77 -20.77 68.95
C GLY A 559 12.43 -21.50 68.86
N GLY A 560 12.25 -22.60 69.61
CA GLY A 560 10.96 -23.31 69.74
C GLY A 560 10.51 -24.13 68.53
N LEU A 561 11.27 -24.10 67.43
CA LEU A 561 11.02 -24.90 66.22
C LEU A 561 12.31 -25.59 65.79
N ALA A 562 12.29 -26.92 65.66
CA ALA A 562 13.42 -27.73 65.21
C ALA A 562 13.49 -27.76 63.68
N LEU A 563 13.89 -26.63 63.07
CA LEU A 563 13.89 -26.47 61.61
C LEU A 563 14.88 -27.38 60.87
N GLY A 564 15.79 -28.05 61.59
CA GLY A 564 16.65 -29.09 61.03
C GLY A 564 15.90 -30.40 60.68
N ASP A 565 14.71 -30.61 61.26
CA ASP A 565 13.83 -31.71 60.89
C ASP A 565 12.95 -31.30 59.69
N TYR A 566 12.97 -32.10 58.62
CA TYR A 566 12.23 -31.81 57.39
C TYR A 566 10.72 -31.70 57.61
N ASN A 567 10.11 -32.53 58.46
CA ASN A 567 8.67 -32.50 58.70
C ASN A 567 8.26 -31.24 59.47
N VAL A 568 9.07 -30.80 60.44
CA VAL A 568 8.88 -29.53 61.15
C VAL A 568 9.06 -28.35 60.19
N LEU A 569 10.08 -28.38 59.34
CA LEU A 569 10.30 -27.34 58.34
C LEU A 569 9.14 -27.24 57.34
N LYS A 570 8.68 -28.38 56.81
CA LYS A 570 7.56 -28.48 55.86
C LYS A 570 6.26 -27.94 56.45
N THR A 571 5.92 -28.32 57.69
CA THR A 571 4.71 -27.84 58.36
C THR A 571 4.79 -26.35 58.68
N THR A 572 5.97 -25.84 59.07
CA THR A 572 6.21 -24.40 59.29
C THR A 572 6.13 -23.58 57.98
N ALA A 573 6.58 -24.16 56.87
CA ALA A 573 6.41 -23.61 55.52
C ALA A 573 4.93 -23.55 55.11
N ALA A 574 4.21 -24.68 55.25
CA ALA A 574 2.80 -24.79 54.88
C ALA A 574 1.90 -23.84 55.70
N SER A 575 2.26 -23.55 56.95
CA SER A 575 1.52 -22.61 57.79
C SER A 575 1.81 -21.12 57.45
N GLY A 576 2.64 -20.84 56.44
CA GLY A 576 3.08 -19.48 56.08
C GLY A 576 4.08 -18.85 57.05
N ARG A 577 4.40 -19.49 58.18
CA ARG A 577 5.26 -18.94 59.24
C ARG A 577 6.70 -18.79 58.79
N LEU A 578 7.20 -19.74 57.99
CA LEU A 578 8.57 -19.66 57.47
C LEU A 578 8.73 -18.45 56.56
N TYR A 579 7.88 -18.32 55.53
CA TYR A 579 7.96 -17.21 54.57
C TYR A 579 7.73 -15.87 55.26
N GLY A 580 6.64 -15.73 56.03
CA GLY A 580 6.30 -14.49 56.71
C GLY A 580 7.38 -13.99 57.68
N ALA A 581 8.09 -14.90 58.36
CA ALA A 581 9.19 -14.55 59.25
C ALA A 581 10.43 -14.06 58.48
N ILE A 582 10.84 -14.75 57.41
CA ILE A 582 12.04 -14.38 56.64
C ILE A 582 11.84 -13.17 55.70
N SER A 583 10.60 -12.91 55.29
CA SER A 583 10.23 -11.71 54.51
C SER A 583 9.98 -10.48 55.38
N HIS A 584 10.00 -10.64 56.72
CA HIS A 584 9.63 -9.60 57.69
C HIS A 584 8.21 -9.07 57.45
N THR A 585 7.28 -9.94 57.07
CA THR A 585 5.88 -9.57 56.85
C THR A 585 5.20 -9.21 58.18
N GLN A 586 4.40 -8.14 58.16
CA GLN A 586 3.64 -7.68 59.32
C GLN A 586 2.80 -8.82 59.92
N GLY A 587 2.84 -8.97 61.25
CA GLY A 587 2.15 -10.05 61.97
C GLY A 587 3.00 -11.30 62.22
N PHE A 588 4.20 -11.40 61.65
CA PHE A 588 5.18 -12.45 61.94
C PHE A 588 6.35 -11.88 62.75
N SER A 589 6.98 -12.72 63.58
CA SER A 589 8.22 -12.33 64.26
C SER A 589 9.37 -12.32 63.23
N PRO A 590 10.05 -11.17 62.99
CA PRO A 590 11.10 -11.07 61.99
C PRO A 590 12.27 -12.01 62.28
N MET A 591 12.72 -12.75 61.25
CA MET A 591 13.84 -13.67 61.32
C MET A 591 14.81 -13.46 60.13
N PRO A 592 16.14 -13.49 60.34
CA PRO A 592 16.83 -13.83 61.59
C PRO A 592 16.67 -12.74 62.67
N LYS A 593 16.45 -13.17 63.92
CA LYS A 593 16.10 -12.27 65.03
C LYS A 593 17.22 -11.26 65.26
N ASP A 594 16.85 -9.98 65.35
CA ASP A 594 17.75 -8.85 65.60
C ASP A 594 18.88 -8.70 64.56
N ASN A 595 18.69 -9.28 63.37
CA ASN A 595 19.61 -9.21 62.23
C ASN A 595 18.89 -8.66 60.99
N PRO A 596 19.64 -8.22 59.96
CA PRO A 596 19.04 -7.80 58.70
C PRO A 596 18.19 -8.90 58.05
N LYS A 597 17.14 -8.47 57.35
CA LYS A 597 16.31 -9.35 56.51
C LYS A 597 17.20 -10.12 55.53
N LEU A 598 16.86 -11.37 55.26
CA LEU A 598 17.53 -12.15 54.23
C LEU A 598 17.46 -11.43 52.88
N ASP A 599 18.46 -11.66 52.04
CA ASP A 599 18.48 -11.10 50.70
C ASP A 599 17.30 -11.65 49.86
N GLY A 600 16.84 -10.84 48.90
CA GLY A 600 15.67 -11.17 48.08
C GLY A 600 15.82 -12.47 47.29
N CYS A 601 17.05 -12.82 46.89
CA CYS A 601 17.34 -14.05 46.15
C CYS A 601 17.09 -15.29 47.00
N THR A 602 17.57 -15.28 48.24
CA THR A 602 17.38 -16.35 49.22
C THR A 602 15.90 -16.53 49.56
N ILE A 603 15.18 -15.42 49.80
CA ILE A 603 13.75 -15.45 50.08
C ILE A 603 12.97 -16.04 48.89
N ALA A 604 13.29 -15.63 47.66
CA ALA A 604 12.66 -16.14 46.45
C ALA A 604 12.90 -17.64 46.22
N LYS A 605 14.12 -18.15 46.49
CA LYS A 605 14.42 -19.58 46.42
C LYS A 605 13.60 -20.40 47.43
N ILE A 606 13.51 -19.92 48.67
CA ILE A 606 12.70 -20.57 49.70
C ILE A 606 11.22 -20.54 49.31
N LYS A 607 10.71 -19.41 48.82
CA LYS A 607 9.32 -19.26 48.37
C LYS A 607 8.99 -20.20 47.20
N SER A 608 9.88 -20.32 46.22
CA SER A 608 9.72 -21.24 45.08
C SER A 608 9.57 -22.70 45.52
N TRP A 609 10.38 -23.15 46.49
CA TRP A 609 10.25 -24.48 47.07
C TRP A 609 8.95 -24.66 47.86
N ILE A 610 8.51 -23.65 48.62
CA ILE A 610 7.23 -23.65 49.33
C ILE A 610 6.06 -23.79 48.35
N ASP A 611 6.06 -22.99 47.27
CA ASP A 611 5.01 -22.97 46.24
C ASP A 611 4.94 -24.28 45.45
N ALA A 612 6.08 -24.97 45.31
CA ALA A 612 6.14 -26.32 44.75
C ALA A 612 5.58 -27.40 45.70
N GLY A 613 5.06 -27.03 46.87
CA GLY A 613 4.50 -27.95 47.87
C GLY A 613 5.50 -28.39 48.94
N ALA A 614 6.62 -27.68 49.08
CA ALA A 614 7.68 -27.97 50.04
C ALA A 614 8.16 -29.43 49.97
N LEU A 615 8.39 -29.94 48.75
CA LEU A 615 8.71 -31.36 48.48
C LEU A 615 10.06 -31.78 49.06
N ASP A 616 10.19 -33.05 49.47
CA ASP A 616 11.45 -33.69 49.86
C ASP A 616 12.09 -34.30 48.61
N ASN A 617 12.66 -33.45 47.75
CA ASN A 617 13.15 -33.82 46.44
C ASN A 617 14.63 -33.49 46.22
#